data_AF-A0AAW2Q8I4-F1
#
_entry.id   AF-A0AAW2Q8I4-F1
#
_cell.length_a   1.000
_cell.length_b   1.000
_cell.length_c   1.000
_cell.angle_alpha   90.00
_cell.angle_beta   90.00
_cell.angle_gamma   90.00
#
_symmetry.space_group_name_H-M   'P 1'
#
loop_
_entity.id
_entity.type
_entity.pdbx_description
1 polymer ?
#
loop_
_entity_poly.entity_id
_entity_poly.type
_entity_poly.pdbx_seq_one_letter_code
_entity_poly.pdbx_strand_id
1 'polypeptide(L)'
;MEINYVFLLKLLLGFSFSSLGRADPEPLNDYCVADTKRPRDFFSNGVPCINPGHVLASHFATSALSKPGNMNQFNFNVTLTNTDNLPGLNTHGLVLARIDIAVNGLVPPHAHLEPQR
;
A
#
# COMPACT_ATOMS: atom_id res chain seq x y z
N MET A 1 -19.14 46.27 -0.33
CA MET A 1 -18.05 45.32 -0.63
C MET A 1 -18.61 44.34 -1.64
N GLU A 2 -18.46 44.64 -2.92
CA GLU A 2 -19.02 43.83 -4.00
C GLU A 2 -18.18 42.55 -4.10
N ILE A 3 -18.78 41.41 -3.75
CA ILE A 3 -18.11 40.12 -3.88
C ILE A 3 -18.03 39.81 -5.38
N ASN A 4 -16.82 39.87 -5.93
CA ASN A 4 -16.61 39.61 -7.35
C ASN A 4 -16.84 38.11 -7.62
N TYR A 5 -17.96 37.77 -8.26
CA TYR A 5 -18.31 36.39 -8.61
C TYR A 5 -17.23 35.69 -9.45
N VAL A 6 -16.43 36.45 -10.21
CA VAL A 6 -15.27 35.91 -10.95
C VAL A 6 -14.15 35.47 -9.99
N PHE A 7 -13.96 36.19 -8.88
CA PHE A 7 -13.00 35.82 -7.84
C PHE A 7 -13.45 34.59 -7.06
N LEU A 8 -14.74 34.52 -6.70
CA LEU A 8 -15.35 33.31 -6.11
C LEU A 8 -15.23 32.09 -7.03
N LEU A 9 -15.52 32.27 -8.32
CA LEU A 9 -15.43 31.20 -9.32
C LEU A 9 -13.99 30.69 -9.46
N LYS A 10 -12.99 31.58 -9.47
CA LYS A 10 -11.57 31.20 -9.48
C LYS A 10 -11.14 30.45 -8.21
N LEU A 11 -11.66 30.85 -7.04
CA LEU A 11 -11.41 30.15 -5.78
C LEU A 11 -12.00 28.73 -5.78
N LEU A 12 -13.24 28.59 -6.28
CA LEU A 12 -13.94 27.30 -6.43
C LEU A 12 -13.23 26.36 -7.41
N LEU A 13 -12.82 26.84 -8.59
CA LEU A 13 -12.10 26.02 -9.56
C LEU A 13 -10.66 25.69 -9.12
N GLY A 14 -10.00 26.57 -8.36
CA GLY A 14 -8.65 26.35 -7.84
C GLY A 14 -8.60 25.27 -6.75
N PHE A 15 -9.68 25.07 -6.00
CA PHE A 15 -9.74 24.07 -4.93
C PHE A 15 -9.87 22.63 -5.45
N SER A 16 -10.45 22.45 -6.66
CA SER A 16 -10.70 21.13 -7.26
C SER A 16 -9.44 20.38 -7.74
N PHE A 17 -8.26 21.01 -7.74
CA PHE A 17 -7.00 20.41 -8.22
C PHE A 17 -6.07 19.88 -7.12
N SER A 18 -6.51 19.83 -5.87
CA SER A 18 -5.70 19.33 -4.76
C SER A 18 -5.86 17.82 -4.55
N SER A 19 -5.56 17.02 -5.58
CA SER A 19 -5.30 15.58 -5.42
C SER A 19 -3.92 15.23 -5.98
N LEU A 20 -2.87 15.79 -5.38
CA LEU A 20 -1.50 15.30 -5.60
C LEU A 20 -1.32 14.02 -4.78
N GLY A 21 -1.75 12.90 -5.35
CA GLY A 21 -1.65 11.56 -4.77
C GLY A 21 -2.96 10.80 -4.94
N ARG A 22 -2.94 9.70 -5.70
CA ARG A 22 -4.07 8.79 -5.77
C ARG A 22 -3.87 7.74 -4.69
N ALA A 23 -4.68 7.81 -3.64
CA ALA A 23 -4.71 6.79 -2.61
C ALA A 23 -5.31 5.48 -3.15
N ASP A 24 -5.10 4.40 -2.40
CA ASP A 24 -5.78 3.14 -2.67
C ASP A 24 -7.31 3.31 -2.60
N PRO A 25 -8.07 2.59 -3.45
CA PRO A 25 -9.53 2.59 -3.37
C PRO A 25 -10.01 2.12 -2.00
N GLU A 26 -11.11 2.71 -1.51
CA GLU A 26 -11.76 2.24 -0.29
C GLU A 26 -12.26 0.79 -0.46
N PRO A 27 -12.15 -0.06 0.58
CA PRO A 27 -12.62 -1.42 0.52
C PRO A 27 -14.15 -1.47 0.41
N LEU A 28 -14.68 -2.31 -0.49
CA LEU A 28 -16.12 -2.50 -0.69
C LEU A 28 -16.76 -3.47 0.32
N ASN A 29 -15.93 -4.21 1.08
CA ASN A 29 -16.35 -5.21 2.07
C ASN A 29 -15.39 -5.13 3.27
N ASP A 30 -15.76 -5.76 4.40
CA ASP A 30 -14.93 -5.80 5.61
C ASP A 30 -13.53 -6.35 5.37
N TYR A 31 -13.39 -7.32 4.48
CA TYR A 31 -12.10 -7.90 4.09
C TYR A 31 -12.13 -8.47 2.68
N CYS A 32 -10.95 -8.54 2.05
CA CYS A 32 -10.72 -9.24 0.79
C CYS A 32 -9.34 -9.93 0.84
N VAL A 33 -9.26 -11.12 1.44
CA VAL A 33 -7.99 -11.85 1.54
C VAL A 33 -7.50 -12.23 0.14
N ALA A 34 -6.27 -11.82 -0.21
CA ALA A 34 -5.69 -12.04 -1.53
C ALA A 34 -5.58 -13.53 -1.90
N ASP A 35 -6.03 -13.89 -3.11
CA ASP A 35 -5.79 -15.18 -3.75
C ASP A 35 -4.44 -15.16 -4.49
N THR A 36 -3.39 -15.59 -3.81
CA THR A 36 -2.02 -15.63 -4.35
C THR A 36 -1.67 -16.97 -5.00
N LYS A 37 -2.56 -17.97 -4.93
CA LYS A 37 -2.27 -19.34 -5.38
C LYS A 37 -2.80 -19.64 -6.77
N ARG A 38 -3.80 -18.89 -7.24
CA ARG A 38 -4.39 -19.13 -8.55
C ARG A 38 -3.64 -18.34 -9.63
N PRO A 39 -3.33 -18.97 -10.78
CA PRO A 39 -2.86 -18.26 -11.96
C PRO A 39 -3.81 -17.11 -12.31
N ARG A 40 -3.23 -15.96 -12.63
CA ARG A 40 -4.00 -14.77 -13.05
C ARG A 40 -4.36 -14.92 -14.53
N ASP A 41 -5.53 -15.48 -14.79
CA ASP A 41 -6.10 -15.49 -16.14
C ASP A 41 -6.78 -14.14 -16.49
N PHE A 42 -6.87 -13.24 -15.52
CA PHE A 42 -7.47 -11.91 -15.64
C PHE A 42 -6.65 -10.86 -14.88
N PHE A 43 -6.51 -9.68 -15.49
CA PHE A 43 -5.80 -8.53 -14.94
C PHE A 43 -6.79 -7.48 -14.45
N SER A 44 -6.68 -7.12 -13.17
CA SER A 44 -7.43 -6.05 -12.52
C SER A 44 -6.48 -5.28 -11.61
N ASN A 45 -6.86 -4.05 -11.24
CA ASN A 45 -6.20 -3.37 -10.13
C ASN A 45 -6.37 -4.22 -8.87
N GLY A 46 -5.28 -4.46 -8.14
CA GLY A 46 -5.23 -5.26 -6.93
C GLY A 46 -5.24 -6.77 -7.15
N VAL A 47 -5.44 -7.50 -6.04
CA VAL A 47 -5.47 -8.98 -6.02
C VAL A 47 -6.91 -9.49 -5.80
N PRO A 48 -7.38 -10.53 -6.53
CA PRO A 48 -8.72 -11.05 -6.37
C PRO A 48 -8.80 -11.70 -4.99
N CYS A 49 -9.99 -11.69 -4.40
CA CYS A 49 -10.19 -12.30 -3.10
C CYS A 49 -10.34 -13.83 -3.23
N ILE A 50 -9.90 -14.59 -2.22
CA ILE A 50 -10.35 -15.96 -2.04
C ILE A 50 -11.85 -16.00 -1.65
N ASN A 51 -12.46 -17.19 -1.72
CA ASN A 51 -13.83 -17.38 -1.21
C ASN A 51 -13.88 -17.01 0.30
N PRO A 52 -14.81 -16.14 0.74
CA PRO A 52 -14.97 -15.78 2.15
C PRO A 52 -15.12 -16.97 3.10
N GLY A 53 -15.74 -18.07 2.65
CA GLY A 53 -15.88 -19.31 3.44
C GLY A 53 -14.56 -20.05 3.71
N HIS A 54 -13.46 -19.66 3.05
CA HIS A 54 -12.12 -20.23 3.26
C HIS A 54 -11.18 -19.27 4.01
N VAL A 55 -11.70 -18.13 4.50
CA VAL A 55 -10.90 -17.15 5.24
C VAL A 55 -10.62 -17.66 6.66
N LEU A 56 -9.36 -17.50 7.09
CA LEU A 56 -8.86 -17.92 8.40
C LEU A 56 -8.17 -16.74 9.08
N ALA A 57 -8.14 -16.75 10.41
CA ALA A 57 -7.45 -15.72 11.21
C ALA A 57 -5.95 -15.60 10.84
N SER A 58 -5.31 -16.70 10.44
CA SER A 58 -3.91 -16.72 10.00
C SER A 58 -3.65 -15.87 8.76
N HIS A 59 -4.67 -15.54 7.95
CA HIS A 59 -4.50 -14.64 6.80
C HIS A 59 -4.26 -13.18 7.21
N PHE A 60 -4.57 -12.82 8.46
CA PHE A 60 -4.43 -11.46 8.99
C PHE A 60 -3.24 -11.32 9.96
N ALA A 61 -2.38 -12.33 10.06
CA ALA A 61 -1.20 -12.31 10.92
C ALA A 61 0.06 -12.67 10.13
N THR A 62 1.17 -12.02 10.44
CA THR A 62 2.47 -12.32 9.83
C THR A 62 3.59 -12.22 10.84
N SER A 63 4.57 -13.11 10.74
CA SER A 63 5.85 -13.02 11.44
C SER A 63 6.97 -12.52 10.52
N ALA A 64 6.66 -12.09 9.29
CA ALA A 64 7.66 -11.68 8.30
C ALA A 64 8.60 -10.58 8.82
N LEU A 65 8.09 -9.70 9.70
CA LEU A 65 8.86 -8.58 10.28
C LEU A 65 9.47 -8.88 11.66
N SER A 66 9.32 -10.11 12.16
CA SER A 66 9.73 -10.45 13.54
C SER A 66 11.24 -10.51 13.76
N LYS A 67 12.03 -10.69 12.71
CA LYS A 67 13.49 -10.86 12.79
C LYS A 67 14.22 -9.84 11.92
N PRO A 68 15.46 -9.47 12.30
CA PRO A 68 16.34 -8.70 11.43
C PRO A 68 16.60 -9.44 10.12
N GLY A 69 16.68 -8.69 9.01
CA GLY A 69 17.12 -9.26 7.74
C GLY A 69 18.63 -9.21 7.53
N ASN A 70 19.07 -9.77 6.40
CA ASN A 70 20.48 -9.85 6.04
C ASN A 70 20.92 -8.55 5.35
N MET A 71 22.04 -8.00 5.82
CA MET A 71 22.57 -6.73 5.28
C MET A 71 22.94 -6.86 3.80
N ASN A 72 22.60 -5.84 3.02
CA ASN A 72 23.04 -5.68 1.64
C ASN A 72 24.40 -4.96 1.56
N GLN A 73 24.87 -4.68 0.34
CA GLN A 73 26.13 -3.97 0.05
C GLN A 73 26.25 -2.55 0.66
N PHE A 74 25.13 -1.96 1.08
CA PHE A 74 25.05 -0.65 1.74
C PHE A 74 24.80 -0.77 3.25
N ASN A 75 24.98 -1.96 3.83
CA ASN A 75 24.83 -2.25 5.26
C ASN A 75 23.42 -1.95 5.80
N PHE A 76 22.38 -2.15 4.98
CA PHE A 76 20.98 -2.12 5.43
C PHE A 76 20.18 -3.30 4.87
N ASN A 77 19.01 -3.56 5.43
CA ASN A 77 18.01 -4.48 4.90
C ASN A 77 16.61 -3.86 4.99
N VAL A 78 15.75 -4.16 4.01
CA VAL A 78 14.32 -3.83 4.07
C VAL A 78 13.52 -5.12 3.89
N THR A 79 12.63 -5.41 4.83
CA THR A 79 11.63 -6.46 4.72
C THR A 79 10.24 -5.81 4.66
N LEU A 80 9.47 -6.11 3.61
CA LEU A 80 8.15 -5.53 3.37
C LEU A 80 7.05 -6.57 3.58
N THR A 81 5.88 -6.13 4.04
CA THR A 81 4.67 -6.93 3.93
C THR A 81 4.04 -6.76 2.55
N ASN A 82 3.54 -7.85 2.00
CA ASN A 82 2.79 -7.88 0.75
C ASN A 82 1.66 -8.91 0.85
N THR A 83 0.91 -9.09 -0.23
CA THR A 83 -0.19 -10.05 -0.27
C THR A 83 0.27 -11.51 -0.14
N ASP A 84 1.55 -11.81 -0.34
CA ASP A 84 2.07 -13.17 -0.22
C ASP A 84 2.34 -13.54 1.24
N ASN A 85 2.86 -12.60 2.03
CA ASN A 85 3.25 -12.83 3.43
C ASN A 85 2.26 -12.27 4.46
N LEU A 86 1.27 -11.47 4.03
CA LEU A 86 0.14 -10.99 4.82
C LEU A 86 -1.07 -10.74 3.90
N PRO A 87 -1.73 -11.80 3.40
CA PRO A 87 -2.76 -11.71 2.36
C PRO A 87 -4.01 -10.94 2.79
N GLY A 88 -4.26 -10.83 4.10
CA GLY A 88 -5.35 -10.05 4.66
C GLY A 88 -5.18 -8.53 4.58
N LEU A 89 -4.03 -8.01 4.12
CA LEU A 89 -3.85 -6.57 3.88
C LEU A 89 -4.48 -6.08 2.56
N ASN A 90 -4.87 -6.99 1.68
CA ASN A 90 -5.42 -6.62 0.37
C ASN A 90 -6.68 -5.76 0.54
N THR A 91 -6.79 -4.71 -0.29
CA THR A 91 -7.80 -3.63 -0.24
C THR A 91 -7.79 -2.69 0.98
N HIS A 92 -6.90 -2.88 1.95
CA HIS A 92 -6.90 -2.07 3.18
C HIS A 92 -6.03 -0.80 3.12
N GLY A 93 -5.30 -0.55 2.03
CA GLY A 93 -4.48 0.65 1.90
C GLY A 93 -3.26 0.71 2.85
N LEU A 94 -2.80 -0.45 3.33
CA LEU A 94 -1.73 -0.54 4.33
C LEU A 94 -0.59 -1.43 3.85
N VAL A 95 0.64 -0.97 4.11
CA VAL A 95 1.89 -1.71 3.93
C VAL A 95 2.76 -1.46 5.15
N LEU A 96 3.41 -2.51 5.65
CA LEU A 96 4.34 -2.45 6.77
C LEU A 96 5.75 -2.76 6.26
N ALA A 97 6.74 -2.08 6.83
CA ALA A 97 8.14 -2.27 6.50
C ALA A 97 8.98 -2.37 7.78
N ARG A 98 9.93 -3.30 7.80
CA ARG A 98 11.04 -3.32 8.76
C ARG A 98 12.31 -2.92 8.04
N ILE A 99 13.03 -1.95 8.59
CA ILE A 99 14.33 -1.50 8.09
C ILE A 99 15.36 -1.76 9.19
N ASP A 100 16.36 -2.60 8.89
CA ASP A 100 17.51 -2.82 9.76
C ASP A 100 18.72 -2.11 9.14
N ILE A 101 19.43 -1.29 9.93
CA ILE A 101 20.59 -0.49 9.47
C ILE A 101 21.76 -0.78 10.40
N ALA A 102 22.87 -1.28 9.86
CA ALA A 102 24.08 -1.53 10.63
C ALA A 102 24.93 -0.25 10.81
N VAL A 103 26.01 -0.35 11.60
CA VAL A 103 26.96 0.75 11.75
C VAL A 103 27.52 1.16 10.39
N ASN A 104 27.51 2.46 10.10
CA ASN A 104 27.85 3.05 8.80
C ASN A 104 26.96 2.60 7.62
N GLY A 105 25.78 2.06 7.91
CA GLY A 105 24.77 1.72 6.89
C GLY A 105 24.03 2.94 6.37
N LEU A 106 23.61 2.85 5.11
CA LEU A 106 22.91 3.93 4.41
C LEU A 106 21.74 3.37 3.62
N VAL A 107 20.54 3.90 3.88
CA VAL A 107 19.41 3.76 2.96
C VAL A 107 19.49 4.91 1.96
N PRO A 108 19.75 4.66 0.66
CA PRO A 108 19.88 5.73 -0.32
C PRO A 108 18.59 6.56 -0.43
N PRO A 109 18.67 7.85 -0.80
CA PRO A 109 17.49 8.65 -1.11
C PRO A 109 16.62 7.96 -2.18
N HIS A 110 15.35 7.75 -1.88
CA HIS A 110 14.38 7.13 -2.78
C HIS A 110 12.97 7.69 -2.49
N ALA A 111 12.01 7.33 -3.34
CA ALA A 111 10.61 7.70 -3.19
C ALA A 111 9.71 6.45 -3.30
N HIS A 112 8.68 6.42 -2.47
CA HIS A 112 7.58 5.45 -2.61
C HIS A 112 6.54 6.06 -3.52
N LEU A 113 6.60 5.69 -4.81
CA LEU A 113 5.51 5.95 -5.73
C LEU A 113 4.45 4.89 -5.48
N GLU A 114 3.17 5.28 -5.51
CA GLU A 114 2.05 4.33 -5.49
C GLU A 114 1.99 3.61 -6.84
N PRO A 115 2.50 2.37 -6.96
CA PRO A 115 2.35 1.62 -8.19
C PRO A 115 0.91 1.10 -8.15
N GLN A 116 0.15 1.25 -9.23
CA GLN A 116 -1.11 0.51 -9.41
C GLN A 116 -0.77 -0.99 -9.33
N ARG A 117 -0.81 -1.58 -8.12
CA ARG A 117 -0.56 -3.01 -7.91
C ARG A 117 -1.73 -3.82 -8.45
#